data_AF-A0AAE5XFW8-F1
#
_entry.id   AF-A0AAE5XFW8-F1
#
_cell.length_a   1.000
_cell.length_b   1.000
_cell.length_c   1.000
_cell.angle_alpha   90.00
_cell.angle_beta   90.00
_cell.angle_gamma   90.00
#
_symmetry.space_group_name_H-M   'P 1'
#
loop_
_entity.id
_entity.type
_entity.pdbx_description
1 polymer ?
#
loop_
_entity_poly.entity_id
_entity_poly.type
_entity_poly.pdbx_seq_one_letter_code
_entity_poly.pdbx_strand_id
1 'polypeptide(L)'
;MQKPILISALAASLLLAGCASTGGKRDLSQSLYLRGQFAWWDALDEYKVKKAGPDLYVASVELKADGQPYELKFGDAAWSAGTNCGFLSQEDQMLEFGKKSKANCSSVFENFKFNPPETGMYSFYLDNSGEQPVVYVEPAK
;
A
#
# COMPACT_ATOMS: atom_id res chain seq x y z
N MET A 1 24.61 58.27 38.96
CA MET A 1 23.46 57.34 38.99
C MET A 1 22.96 57.17 37.56
N GLN A 2 23.36 56.08 36.91
CA GLN A 2 22.99 55.75 35.53
C GLN A 2 21.62 55.06 35.51
N LYS A 3 20.70 55.54 34.66
CA LYS A 3 19.45 54.85 34.32
C LYS A 3 19.64 54.11 33.01
N PRO A 4 19.33 52.80 32.91
CA PRO A 4 19.49 52.07 31.67
C PRO A 4 18.31 52.35 30.73
N ILE A 5 18.63 52.87 29.53
CA ILE A 5 17.79 52.73 28.35
C ILE A 5 18.30 51.49 27.63
N LEU A 6 17.44 50.51 27.35
CA LEU A 6 17.62 49.54 26.26
C LEU A 6 16.27 48.84 26.04
N ILE A 7 15.41 49.43 25.20
CA ILE A 7 14.27 48.74 24.59
C ILE A 7 14.85 47.93 23.43
N SER A 8 15.06 46.63 23.64
CA SER A 8 15.48 45.70 22.59
C SER A 8 14.23 45.05 22.00
N ALA A 9 13.71 45.63 20.92
CA ALA A 9 12.71 44.99 20.07
C ALA A 9 13.44 44.13 19.04
N LEU A 10 13.66 42.85 19.34
CA LEU A 10 14.19 41.90 18.37
C LEU A 10 13.02 41.17 17.69
N ALA A 11 12.86 41.45 16.40
CA ALA A 11 11.81 40.94 15.55
C ALA A 11 11.85 39.40 15.45
N ALA A 12 10.73 38.75 15.81
CA ALA A 12 10.52 37.33 15.56
C ALA A 12 10.28 37.12 14.06
N SER A 13 11.31 36.61 13.37
CA SER A 13 11.20 36.17 11.98
C SER A 13 10.62 34.75 11.97
N LEU A 14 9.31 34.64 11.78
CA LEU A 14 8.62 33.38 11.50
C LEU A 14 9.12 32.84 10.15
N LEU A 15 10.07 31.90 10.18
CA LEU A 15 10.39 31.07 9.03
C LEU A 15 9.26 30.05 8.84
N LEU A 16 8.21 30.45 8.13
CA LEU A 16 7.28 29.51 7.49
C LEU A 16 8.04 28.86 6.32
N ALA A 17 8.79 27.79 6.58
CA ALA A 17 9.22 26.90 5.52
C ALA A 17 7.98 26.16 5.03
N GLY A 18 7.40 26.65 3.92
CA GLY A 18 6.24 26.06 3.29
C GLY A 18 6.51 24.62 2.88
N CYS A 19 5.59 23.71 3.25
CA CYS A 19 5.50 22.40 2.62
C CYS A 19 5.21 22.60 1.13
N ALA A 20 6.24 22.51 0.29
CA ALA A 20 6.04 22.23 -1.12
C ALA A 20 5.62 20.76 -1.25
N SER A 21 4.33 20.46 -1.02
CA SER A 21 3.78 19.20 -1.49
C SER A 21 3.68 19.32 -3.01
N THR A 22 4.74 18.93 -3.71
CA THR A 22 4.67 18.64 -5.15
C THR A 22 3.52 17.64 -5.34
N GLY A 23 2.39 18.11 -5.85
CA GLY A 23 1.10 17.41 -5.90
C GLY A 23 1.03 16.23 -6.87
N GLY A 24 2.08 15.41 -6.93
CA GLY A 24 2.06 14.11 -7.60
C GLY A 24 1.63 13.02 -6.62
N LYS A 25 0.86 12.04 -7.08
CA LYS A 25 0.59 10.82 -6.31
C LYS A 25 1.92 10.14 -5.96
N ARG A 26 2.03 9.63 -4.74
CA ARG A 26 3.19 8.87 -4.25
C ARG A 26 3.41 7.64 -5.13
N ASP A 27 4.65 7.43 -5.56
CA ASP A 27 5.05 6.18 -6.21
C ASP A 27 5.09 5.05 -5.17
N LEU A 28 4.10 4.15 -5.20
CA LEU A 28 3.99 3.06 -4.23
C LEU A 28 5.04 1.97 -4.45
N SER A 29 5.66 1.88 -5.65
CA SER A 29 6.72 0.89 -5.92
C SER A 29 7.97 1.08 -5.07
N GLN A 30 8.14 2.26 -4.46
CA GLN A 30 9.29 2.53 -3.61
C GLN A 30 9.22 1.85 -2.25
N SER A 31 8.00 1.55 -1.76
CA SER A 31 7.80 1.11 -0.37
C SER A 31 6.78 0.00 -0.18
N LEU A 32 5.95 -0.32 -1.17
CA LEU A 32 4.84 -1.25 -1.02
C LEU A 32 5.22 -2.68 -1.44
N TYR A 33 4.70 -3.65 -0.71
CA TYR A 33 4.94 -5.08 -0.91
C TYR A 33 3.61 -5.82 -0.93
N LEU A 34 3.54 -6.92 -1.67
CA LEU A 34 2.52 -7.93 -1.43
C LEU A 34 2.95 -8.75 -0.21
N ARG A 35 2.18 -8.68 0.87
CA ARG A 35 2.48 -9.37 2.13
C ARG A 35 1.37 -10.37 2.39
N GLY A 36 1.74 -11.57 2.80
CA GLY A 36 0.77 -12.63 3.06
C GLY A 36 1.38 -13.81 3.80
N GLN A 37 0.56 -14.81 4.06
CA GLN A 37 0.96 -16.02 4.79
C GLN A 37 2.16 -16.74 4.14
N PHE A 38 2.26 -16.71 2.81
CA PHE A 38 3.37 -17.31 2.05
C PHE A 38 4.75 -16.71 2.40
N ALA A 39 4.79 -15.50 2.96
CA ALA A 39 6.00 -14.80 3.37
C ALA A 39 6.06 -14.59 4.89
N TRP A 40 5.24 -15.30 5.68
CA TRP A 40 5.09 -15.04 7.12
C TRP A 40 4.76 -13.58 7.44
N TRP A 41 4.06 -12.90 6.52
CA TRP A 41 3.78 -11.48 6.54
C TRP A 41 4.99 -10.55 6.43
N ASP A 42 6.20 -11.02 6.16
CA ASP A 42 7.37 -10.15 6.00
C ASP A 42 7.33 -9.32 4.71
N ALA A 43 7.97 -8.15 4.75
CA ALA A 43 8.15 -7.28 3.58
C ALA A 43 9.41 -7.71 2.82
N LEU A 44 9.30 -8.78 2.03
CA LEU A 44 10.43 -9.34 1.28
C LEU A 44 10.57 -8.68 -0.10
N ASP A 45 11.80 -8.38 -0.51
CA ASP A 45 12.09 -7.68 -1.78
C ASP A 45 11.58 -8.42 -3.02
N GLU A 46 11.48 -9.75 -2.99
CA GLU A 46 10.89 -10.55 -4.07
C GLU A 46 9.39 -10.26 -4.30
N TYR A 47 8.69 -9.78 -3.28
CA TYR A 47 7.26 -9.39 -3.34
C TYR A 47 7.05 -7.87 -3.37
N LYS A 48 8.12 -7.10 -3.57
CA LYS A 48 8.01 -5.65 -3.75
C LYS A 48 7.23 -5.35 -5.03
N VAL A 49 6.27 -4.42 -4.94
CA VAL A 49 5.43 -4.11 -6.09
C VAL A 49 6.22 -3.38 -7.17
N LYS A 50 5.93 -3.71 -8.43
CA LYS A 50 6.47 -3.07 -9.61
C LYS A 50 5.39 -2.23 -10.29
N LYS A 51 5.76 -1.16 -10.97
CA LYS A 51 4.82 -0.39 -11.80
C LYS A 51 4.41 -1.21 -13.03
N ALA A 52 3.10 -1.32 -13.24
CA ALA A 52 2.48 -1.81 -14.47
C ALA A 52 1.72 -0.69 -15.22
N GLY A 53 1.64 0.51 -14.63
CA GLY A 53 1.06 1.73 -15.21
C GLY A 53 1.29 2.93 -14.29
N PRO A 54 0.72 4.12 -14.58
CA PRO A 54 0.90 5.32 -13.77
C PRO A 54 0.54 5.14 -12.30
N ASP A 55 -0.62 4.53 -12.03
CA ASP A 55 -1.13 4.22 -10.68
C ASP A 55 -1.48 2.73 -10.54
N LEU A 56 -0.88 1.88 -11.38
CA LEU A 56 -1.10 0.44 -11.38
C LEU A 56 0.18 -0.26 -10.96
N TYR A 57 0.06 -1.10 -9.94
CA TYR A 57 1.18 -1.81 -9.34
C TYR A 57 0.91 -3.31 -9.35
N VAL A 58 1.95 -4.13 -9.49
CA VAL A 58 1.85 -5.58 -9.55
C VAL A 58 2.94 -6.25 -8.73
N ALA A 59 2.61 -7.34 -8.06
CA ALA A 59 3.56 -8.28 -7.50
C ALA A 59 3.09 -9.70 -7.83
N SER A 60 4.04 -10.62 -8.05
CA SER A 60 3.75 -12.00 -8.39
C SER A 60 4.30 -12.95 -7.32
N VAL A 61 3.57 -14.03 -7.06
CA VAL A 61 3.96 -15.05 -6.07
C VAL A 61 3.55 -16.44 -6.56
N GLU A 62 4.36 -17.45 -6.26
CA GLU A 62 4.00 -18.85 -6.47
C GLU A 62 3.13 -19.32 -5.30
N LEU A 63 1.94 -19.85 -5.58
CA LEU A 63 1.05 -20.39 -4.56
C LEU A 63 0.75 -21.86 -4.86
N LYS A 64 0.57 -22.66 -3.80
CA LYS A 64 0.21 -24.07 -3.90
C LYS A 64 -1.30 -24.23 -3.79
N ALA A 65 -1.90 -25.03 -4.65
CA ALA A 65 -3.31 -25.40 -4.52
C ALA A 65 -3.49 -26.53 -3.49
N ASP A 66 -3.39 -26.21 -2.20
CA ASP A 66 -3.58 -27.15 -1.09
C ASP A 66 -5.02 -27.16 -0.54
N GLY A 67 -5.91 -26.38 -1.15
CA GLY A 67 -7.32 -26.27 -0.80
C GLY A 67 -7.64 -25.27 0.31
N GLN A 68 -6.64 -24.55 0.85
CA GLN A 68 -6.85 -23.46 1.79
C GLN A 68 -6.63 -22.10 1.12
N PRO A 69 -7.45 -21.09 1.45
CA PRO A 69 -7.21 -19.74 0.95
C PRO A 69 -5.97 -19.12 1.60
N TYR A 70 -5.10 -18.53 0.80
CA TYR A 70 -4.04 -17.67 1.29
C TYR A 70 -4.63 -16.34 1.72
N GLU A 71 -4.18 -15.84 2.87
CA GLU A 71 -4.40 -14.45 3.25
C GLU A 71 -3.25 -13.55 2.80
N LEU A 72 -3.61 -12.37 2.28
CA LEU A 72 -2.68 -11.39 1.75
C LEU A 72 -3.25 -9.96 1.77
N LYS A 73 -2.36 -8.97 1.72
CA LYS A 73 -2.68 -7.56 1.47
C LYS A 73 -1.45 -6.84 0.91
N PHE A 74 -1.66 -5.62 0.42
CA PHE A 74 -0.54 -4.75 0.09
C PHE A 74 -0.16 -3.92 1.31
N GLY A 75 1.11 -3.92 1.68
CA GLY A 75 1.60 -3.25 2.88
C GLY A 75 3.00 -2.69 2.67
N ASP A 76 3.28 -1.50 3.20
CA ASP A 76 4.66 -1.13 3.45
C ASP A 76 5.22 -1.90 4.66
N ALA A 77 6.54 -1.81 4.89
CA ALA A 77 7.18 -2.55 5.97
C ALA A 77 6.63 -2.17 7.37
N ALA A 78 6.21 -0.92 7.55
CA ALA A 78 5.74 -0.37 8.82
C ALA A 78 4.22 -0.49 9.06
N TRP A 79 3.46 -1.05 8.10
CA TRP A 79 1.99 -1.09 8.14
C TRP A 79 1.33 0.29 8.26
N SER A 80 1.94 1.30 7.63
CA SER A 80 1.48 2.68 7.71
C SER A 80 0.09 2.85 7.10
N ALA A 81 -0.75 3.68 7.75
CA ALA A 81 -2.01 4.14 7.17
C ALA A 81 -1.75 4.85 5.83
N GLY A 82 -2.60 4.60 4.84
CA GLY A 82 -2.42 5.02 3.45
C GLY A 82 -1.58 4.08 2.57
N THR A 83 -0.88 3.10 3.16
CA THR A 83 -0.12 2.06 2.44
C THR A 83 -0.34 0.67 3.01
N ASN A 84 -1.47 0.45 3.69
CA ASN A 84 -1.87 -0.82 4.28
C ASN A 84 -3.25 -1.20 3.72
N CYS A 85 -3.23 -1.75 2.50
CA CYS A 85 -4.40 -1.96 1.64
C CYS A 85 -4.96 -3.37 1.79
N GLY A 86 -5.98 -3.47 2.64
CA GLY A 86 -6.84 -4.64 2.83
C GLY A 86 -8.19 -4.47 2.14
N PHE A 87 -9.08 -5.46 2.26
CA PHE A 87 -10.44 -5.36 1.69
C PHE A 87 -11.23 -4.23 2.33
N LEU A 88 -12.08 -3.55 1.55
CA LEU A 88 -12.93 -2.48 2.07
C LEU A 88 -14.12 -3.04 2.85
N SER A 89 -14.74 -4.10 2.33
CA SER A 89 -15.93 -4.71 2.93
C SER A 89 -15.93 -6.23 2.72
N GLN A 90 -16.81 -6.95 3.41
CA GLN A 90 -16.81 -8.41 3.40
C GLN A 90 -17.03 -9.02 1.99
N GLU A 91 -17.74 -8.32 1.09
CA GLU A 91 -17.92 -8.72 -0.32
C GLU A 91 -16.64 -8.64 -1.16
N ASP A 92 -15.66 -7.85 -0.71
CA ASP A 92 -14.37 -7.64 -1.34
C ASP A 92 -13.30 -8.63 -0.85
N GLN A 93 -13.56 -9.37 0.24
CA GLN A 93 -12.56 -10.22 0.89
C GLN A 93 -12.01 -11.30 -0.05
N MET A 94 -12.86 -11.98 -0.82
CA MET A 94 -12.42 -13.03 -1.73
C MET A 94 -12.01 -12.44 -3.08
N LEU A 95 -10.75 -12.64 -3.45
CA LEU A 95 -10.22 -12.32 -4.77
C LEU A 95 -10.56 -13.46 -5.74
N GLU A 96 -11.04 -13.09 -6.92
CA GLU A 96 -11.48 -14.00 -7.97
C GLU A 96 -11.01 -13.46 -9.32
N PHE A 97 -10.72 -14.35 -10.26
CA PHE A 97 -10.35 -13.93 -11.62
C PHE A 97 -11.48 -13.14 -12.28
N GLY A 98 -11.11 -12.05 -12.96
CA GLY A 98 -12.05 -11.16 -13.64
C GLY A 98 -12.83 -10.22 -12.71
N LYS A 99 -12.64 -10.31 -11.38
CA LYS A 99 -13.27 -9.43 -10.40
C LYS A 99 -12.25 -8.43 -9.85
N LYS A 100 -12.68 -7.17 -9.71
CA LYS A 100 -11.96 -6.13 -8.96
C LYS A 100 -12.61 -5.97 -7.58
N SER A 101 -11.85 -6.17 -6.52
CA SER A 101 -12.28 -6.00 -5.13
C SER A 101 -11.83 -4.65 -4.59
N LYS A 102 -12.71 -3.92 -3.90
CA LYS A 102 -12.37 -2.61 -3.33
C LYS A 102 -11.44 -2.77 -2.13
N ALA A 103 -10.51 -1.84 -1.98
CA ALA A 103 -9.48 -1.88 -0.96
C ALA A 103 -9.45 -0.61 -0.09
N ASN A 104 -9.33 -0.77 1.23
CA ASN A 104 -9.03 0.31 2.17
C ASN A 104 -7.53 0.30 2.50
N CYS A 105 -6.80 1.34 2.11
CA CYS A 105 -5.36 1.49 2.35
C CYS A 105 -4.97 1.94 3.76
N SER A 106 -5.92 1.99 4.69
CA SER A 106 -5.70 2.14 6.13
C SER A 106 -6.27 0.96 6.93
N SER A 107 -6.40 -0.21 6.28
CA SER A 107 -6.83 -1.45 6.92
C SER A 107 -5.85 -1.88 8.00
N VAL A 108 -6.34 -2.49 9.08
CA VAL A 108 -5.47 -3.11 10.10
C VAL A 108 -5.46 -4.62 9.92
N PHE A 109 -6.65 -5.24 9.89
CA PHE A 109 -6.82 -6.69 9.93
C PHE A 109 -7.58 -7.27 8.72
N GLU A 110 -8.00 -6.42 7.79
CA GLU A 110 -8.86 -6.79 6.66
C GLU A 110 -8.05 -7.44 5.52
N ASN A 111 -7.51 -8.62 5.75
CA ASN A 111 -6.74 -9.37 4.74
C ASN A 111 -7.64 -9.93 3.64
N PHE A 112 -7.24 -9.75 2.37
CA PHE A 112 -7.84 -10.47 1.26
C PHE A 112 -7.58 -11.97 1.38
N LYS A 113 -8.44 -12.76 0.74
CA LYS A 113 -8.32 -14.19 0.58
C LYS A 113 -8.25 -14.55 -0.89
N PHE A 114 -7.39 -15.50 -1.23
CA PHE A 114 -7.33 -16.08 -2.57
C PHE A 114 -7.11 -17.58 -2.48
N ASN A 115 -7.97 -18.35 -3.16
CA ASN A 115 -7.82 -19.79 -3.28
C ASN A 115 -7.25 -20.11 -4.68
N PRO A 116 -5.95 -20.46 -4.80
CA PRO A 116 -5.36 -20.76 -6.09
C PRO A 116 -6.02 -22.02 -6.69
N PRO A 117 -6.55 -21.96 -7.93
CA PRO A 117 -7.18 -23.14 -8.56
C PRO A 117 -6.18 -24.24 -8.90
N GLU A 118 -4.91 -23.88 -9.11
CA GLU A 118 -3.81 -24.81 -9.37
C GLU A 118 -2.51 -24.30 -8.72
N THR A 119 -1.50 -25.16 -8.58
CA THR A 119 -0.18 -24.67 -8.14
C THR A 119 0.45 -23.89 -9.27
N GLY A 120 0.86 -22.65 -9.00
CA GLY A 120 1.44 -21.80 -10.04
C GLY A 120 1.70 -20.38 -9.60
N MET A 121 2.13 -19.57 -10.57
CA MET A 121 2.42 -18.15 -10.38
C MET A 121 1.16 -17.31 -10.57
N TYR A 122 0.90 -16.40 -9.64
CA TYR A 122 -0.23 -15.47 -9.67
C TYR A 122 0.26 -14.04 -9.53
N SER A 123 -0.31 -13.14 -10.34
CA SER A 123 -0.04 -11.70 -10.29
C SER A 123 -1.18 -10.98 -9.60
N PHE A 124 -0.87 -10.32 -8.50
CA PHE A 124 -1.81 -9.47 -7.76
C PHE A 124 -1.54 -8.01 -8.12
N TYR A 125 -2.60 -7.31 -8.47
CA TYR A 125 -2.54 -5.92 -8.89
C TYR A 125 -3.20 -5.02 -7.86
N LEU A 126 -2.60 -3.86 -7.62
CA LEU A 126 -3.20 -2.73 -6.93
C LEU A 126 -3.38 -1.59 -7.93
N ASP A 127 -4.64 -1.27 -8.23
CA ASP A 127 -5.03 -0.14 -9.07
C ASP A 127 -5.47 1.01 -8.17
N ASN A 128 -4.61 2.03 -8.06
CA ASN A 128 -4.78 3.22 -7.24
C ASN A 128 -5.12 4.46 -8.09
N SER A 129 -5.64 4.24 -9.31
CA SER A 129 -5.93 5.32 -10.25
C SER A 129 -7.19 6.11 -9.86
N GLY A 130 -8.21 5.44 -9.32
CA GLY A 130 -9.47 6.04 -8.89
C GLY A 130 -9.48 6.56 -7.46
N GLU A 131 -10.63 7.10 -7.03
CA GLU A 131 -10.87 7.54 -5.64
C GLU A 131 -10.81 6.37 -4.65
N GLN A 132 -11.33 5.22 -5.07
CA GLN A 132 -11.30 3.98 -4.32
C GLN A 132 -10.27 3.03 -4.95
N PRO A 133 -9.21 2.65 -4.22
CA PRO A 133 -8.28 1.64 -4.70
C PRO A 133 -8.98 0.28 -4.87
N VAL A 134 -8.55 -0.48 -5.87
CA VAL A 134 -9.04 -1.85 -6.12
C VAL A 134 -7.89 -2.82 -6.29
N VAL A 135 -8.12 -4.06 -5.87
CA VAL A 135 -7.21 -5.19 -5.98
C VAL A 135 -7.84 -6.26 -6.86
N TYR A 136 -7.04 -6.86 -7.74
CA TYR A 136 -7.45 -8.00 -8.55
C TYR A 136 -6.27 -8.95 -8.77
N VAL A 137 -6.57 -10.16 -9.21
CA VAL A 137 -5.60 -11.22 -9.42
C VAL A 137 -5.76 -11.81 -10.82
N GLU A 138 -4.63 -12.20 -11.41
CA GLU A 138 -4.56 -12.91 -12.69
C GLU A 138 -3.54 -14.05 -12.58
N PRO A 139 -3.65 -15.11 -13.39
CA PRO A 139 -2.52 -16.01 -13.63
C PRO A 139 -1.33 -15.20 -14.15
N ALA A 140 -0.13 -15.45 -13.64
CA ALA A 140 1.06 -14.83 -14.19
C ALA A 140 1.35 -15.42 -15.58
N LYS A 141 1.72 -14.57 -16.53
CA LYS A 141 2.15 -14.99 -17.88
C LYS A 141 3.62 -15.37 -17.91
#